data_AF-A0A7Y3EAJ3-F1
#
_entry.id   AF-A0A7Y3EAJ3-F1
#
_cell.length_a   1.000
_cell.length_b   1.000
_cell.length_c   1.000
_cell.angle_alpha   90.00
_cell.angle_beta   90.00
_cell.angle_gamma   90.00
#
_symmetry.space_group_name_H-M   'P 1'
#
loop_
_entity.id
_entity.type
_entity.pdbx_description
1 polymer ?
#
loop_
_entity_poly.entity_id
_entity_poly.type
_entity_poly.pdbx_seq_one_letter_code
_entity_poly.pdbx_strand_id
1 'polypeptide(L)'
;RWVPSAQGASLYLRPTMIGVDPFLGLKPADNYLFYIIMSPVGAYYAEGFAPTKICVCTDYVRAVKGGVGDVKTAGNYAASMLASEQARERGCTQVLWLDACERKYVEEVGTSNIFFSINDKLITPPLSGSILGGITRNSVITLAQSWDIEVEERPVAIDEVIEASQNGSLQESFATGTAAVISPVGELLYGDISYPINDGKTGPLSIRLYEELQAIQYGHREDPLSWRVKVG
;
A
#
# COMPACT_ATOMS: atom_id res chain seq x y z
N ARG A 1 8.91 29.23 3.42
CA ARG A 1 9.51 27.94 2.95
C ARG A 1 8.44 26.87 3.16
N TRP A 2 8.07 26.09 2.13
CA TRP A 2 6.94 25.14 2.19
C TRP A 2 7.31 23.73 2.62
N VAL A 3 8.57 23.32 2.43
CA VAL A 3 9.07 22.04 2.94
C VAL A 3 9.14 22.12 4.47
N PRO A 4 8.39 21.29 5.21
CA PRO A 4 8.41 21.32 6.67
C PRO A 4 9.76 20.80 7.20
N SER A 5 10.16 21.30 8.37
CA SER A 5 11.37 20.88 9.07
C SER A 5 11.11 19.90 10.21
N ALA A 6 9.84 19.65 10.54
CA ALA A 6 9.47 18.70 11.59
C ALA A 6 9.80 17.27 11.16
N GLN A 7 10.28 16.46 12.10
CA GLN A 7 10.55 15.04 11.84
C GLN A 7 9.26 14.31 11.45
N GLY A 8 9.35 13.41 10.46
CA GLY A 8 8.19 12.70 9.91
C GLY A 8 7.31 13.54 8.96
N ALA A 9 7.48 14.86 8.91
CA ALA A 9 6.76 15.73 7.99
C ALA A 9 7.46 15.82 6.62
N SER A 10 6.70 16.03 5.55
CA SER A 10 7.23 16.16 4.19
C SER A 10 6.44 17.16 3.34
N LEU A 11 6.94 17.49 2.15
CA LEU A 11 6.17 18.21 1.14
C LEU A 11 5.68 17.21 0.10
N TYR A 12 4.38 16.93 0.12
CA TYR A 12 3.78 16.00 -0.83
C TYR A 12 3.59 16.68 -2.19
N LEU A 13 4.11 16.07 -3.24
CA LEU A 13 3.95 16.52 -4.62
C LEU A 13 2.85 15.70 -5.31
N ARG A 14 1.89 16.37 -5.95
CA ARG A 14 0.78 15.75 -6.69
C ARG A 14 0.82 16.19 -8.17
N PRO A 15 1.71 15.61 -9.00
CA PRO A 15 1.61 15.74 -10.46
C PRO A 15 0.28 15.15 -10.94
N THR A 16 -0.40 15.87 -11.82
CA THR A 16 -1.71 15.47 -12.36
C THR A 16 -1.80 15.85 -13.83
N MET A 17 -2.43 14.97 -14.62
CA MET A 17 -2.69 15.20 -16.03
C MET A 17 -4.16 14.88 -16.33
N ILE A 18 -4.85 15.79 -17.03
CA ILE A 18 -6.25 15.63 -17.44
C ILE A 18 -6.44 16.05 -18.91
N GLY A 19 -7.36 15.38 -19.61
CA GLY A 19 -7.82 15.82 -20.93
C GLY A 19 -8.78 16.99 -20.81
N VAL A 20 -8.64 18.00 -21.66
CA VAL A 20 -9.36 19.30 -21.55
C VAL A 20 -10.02 19.75 -22.86
N ASP A 21 -10.19 18.83 -23.82
CA ASP A 21 -10.87 19.14 -25.07
C ASP A 21 -12.31 19.61 -24.83
N PRO A 22 -12.77 20.67 -25.50
CA PRO A 22 -14.17 21.09 -25.48
C PRO A 22 -15.02 20.21 -26.43
N PHE A 23 -14.91 18.88 -26.30
CA PHE A 23 -15.55 17.90 -27.16
C PHE A 23 -16.27 16.84 -26.33
N LEU A 24 -17.54 16.57 -26.66
CA LEU A 24 -18.39 15.66 -25.88
C LEU A 24 -18.23 14.18 -26.26
N GLY A 25 -17.75 13.87 -27.46
CA GLY A 25 -17.65 12.49 -27.93
C GLY A 25 -16.52 11.71 -27.26
N LEU A 26 -16.70 10.39 -27.11
CA LEU A 26 -15.69 9.52 -26.51
C LEU A 26 -14.52 9.27 -27.48
N LYS A 27 -13.40 9.94 -27.24
CA LYS A 27 -12.12 9.72 -27.92
C LYS A 27 -10.97 10.06 -26.96
N PRO A 28 -9.73 9.61 -27.25
CA PRO A 28 -8.54 10.20 -26.64
C PRO A 28 -8.53 11.73 -26.81
N ALA A 29 -8.07 12.45 -25.79
CA ALA A 29 -7.97 13.90 -25.86
C ALA A 29 -6.80 14.32 -26.78
N ASP A 30 -6.97 15.44 -27.48
CA ASP A 30 -5.90 16.07 -28.26
C ASP A 30 -5.15 17.11 -27.41
N ASN A 31 -5.83 17.73 -26.44
CA ASN A 31 -5.27 18.70 -25.52
C ASN A 31 -5.30 18.19 -24.08
N TYR A 32 -4.15 18.31 -23.40
CA TYR A 32 -3.97 17.90 -22.02
C TYR A 32 -3.47 19.05 -21.16
N LEU A 33 -3.97 19.14 -19.94
CA LEU A 33 -3.44 20.01 -18.90
C LEU A 33 -2.59 19.17 -17.94
N PHE A 34 -1.29 19.47 -17.85
CA PHE A 34 -0.40 18.95 -16.82
C PHE A 34 -0.15 20.03 -15.78
N TYR A 35 -0.31 19.68 -14.51
CA TYR A 35 -0.05 20.59 -13.39
C TYR A 35 0.48 19.83 -12.18
N ILE A 36 1.14 20.55 -11.27
CA ILE A 36 1.67 20.00 -10.02
C ILE A 36 1.13 20.83 -8.87
N ILE A 37 0.47 20.18 -7.92
CA ILE A 37 0.12 20.77 -6.63
C ILE A 37 1.12 20.28 -5.59
N MET A 38 1.49 21.15 -4.65
CA MET A 38 2.35 20.81 -3.52
C MET A 38 1.60 21.09 -2.22
N SER A 39 1.70 20.20 -1.24
CA SER A 39 1.04 20.34 0.05
C SER A 39 1.94 19.86 1.19
N PRO A 40 2.22 20.69 2.20
CA PRO A 40 2.95 20.22 3.38
C PRO A 40 2.08 19.20 4.14
N VAL A 41 2.68 18.07 4.51
CA VAL A 41 2.02 17.00 5.26
C VAL A 41 2.79 16.74 6.56
N GLY A 42 2.07 16.50 7.65
CA GLY A 42 2.64 16.16 8.95
C GLY A 42 3.13 14.71 9.01
N ALA A 43 3.67 14.33 10.17
CA ALA A 43 4.01 12.94 10.46
C ALA A 43 2.75 12.07 10.45
N TYR A 44 2.75 11.00 9.67
CA TYR A 44 1.61 10.09 9.56
C TYR A 44 1.30 9.39 10.89
N TYR A 45 2.35 9.07 11.66
CA TYR A 45 2.27 8.41 12.96
C TYR A 45 2.76 9.31 14.10
N ALA A 46 2.23 10.52 14.19
CA ALA A 46 2.62 11.47 15.24
C ALA A 46 2.34 10.94 16.67
N GLU A 47 1.31 10.11 16.82
CA GLU A 47 0.85 9.57 18.11
C GLU A 47 1.17 8.07 18.30
N GLY A 48 1.84 7.44 17.33
CA GLY A 48 2.28 6.06 17.42
C GLY A 48 2.14 5.26 16.13
N PHE A 49 3.12 4.37 15.90
CA PHE A 49 3.17 3.44 14.76
C PHE A 49 2.30 2.21 15.05
N ALA A 50 0.99 2.44 15.23
CA ALA A 50 0.02 1.45 15.67
C ALA A 50 -0.53 0.61 14.50
N PRO A 51 -0.77 -0.69 14.69
CA PRO A 51 -1.39 -1.53 13.68
C PRO A 51 -2.84 -1.15 13.39
N THR A 52 -3.25 -1.41 12.15
CA THR A 52 -4.60 -1.14 11.66
C THR A 52 -5.42 -2.42 11.51
N LYS A 53 -6.75 -2.28 11.62
CA LYS A 53 -7.72 -3.34 11.33
C LYS A 53 -8.18 -3.20 9.89
N ILE A 54 -8.12 -4.29 9.13
CA ILE A 54 -8.40 -4.29 7.68
C ILE A 54 -9.57 -5.21 7.37
N CYS A 55 -10.53 -4.74 6.58
CA CYS A 55 -11.69 -5.53 6.17
C CYS A 55 -11.43 -6.22 4.83
N VAL A 56 -11.54 -7.54 4.79
CA VAL A 56 -11.48 -8.29 3.53
C VAL A 56 -12.76 -8.04 2.73
N CYS A 57 -12.63 -7.47 1.53
CA CYS A 57 -13.78 -7.17 0.68
C CYS A 57 -14.08 -8.30 -0.29
N THR A 58 -15.26 -8.90 -0.11
CA THR A 58 -15.80 -9.96 -0.96
C THR A 58 -16.78 -9.44 -2.01
N ASP A 59 -17.40 -8.28 -1.76
CA ASP A 59 -18.52 -7.80 -2.58
C ASP A 59 -18.04 -7.01 -3.80
N TYR A 60 -16.98 -6.22 -3.64
CA TYR A 60 -16.47 -5.31 -4.67
C TYR A 60 -15.07 -5.73 -5.14
N VAL A 61 -14.76 -5.36 -6.38
CA VAL A 61 -13.42 -5.52 -6.97
C VAL A 61 -12.81 -4.16 -7.16
N ARG A 62 -11.50 -4.06 -6.93
CA ARG A 62 -10.77 -2.82 -7.20
C ARG A 62 -10.43 -2.68 -8.67
N ALA A 63 -9.95 -3.76 -9.27
CA ALA A 63 -9.51 -3.83 -10.65
C ALA A 63 -9.58 -5.25 -11.19
N VAL A 64 -9.39 -5.40 -12.50
CA VAL A 64 -9.34 -6.70 -13.19
C VAL A 64 -8.15 -6.70 -14.15
N LYS A 65 -7.59 -7.87 -14.43
CA LYS A 65 -6.54 -8.03 -15.45
C LYS A 65 -7.05 -7.56 -16.82
N GLY A 66 -6.23 -6.78 -17.52
CA GLY A 66 -6.61 -6.11 -18.76
C GLY A 66 -7.42 -4.81 -18.56
N GLY A 67 -7.72 -4.44 -17.31
CA GLY A 67 -8.24 -3.14 -16.95
C GLY A 67 -7.13 -2.10 -16.77
N VAL A 68 -7.39 -1.09 -15.94
CA VAL A 68 -6.44 0.01 -15.65
C VAL A 68 -5.90 -0.03 -14.23
N GLY A 69 -5.95 -1.19 -13.57
CA GLY A 69 -5.64 -1.36 -12.16
C GLY A 69 -4.19 -1.06 -11.80
N ASP A 70 -3.28 -1.35 -12.72
CA ASP A 70 -1.85 -1.11 -12.64
C ASP A 70 -1.43 0.33 -12.99
N VAL A 71 -2.40 1.21 -13.27
CA VAL A 71 -2.19 2.62 -13.55
C VAL A 71 -2.83 3.48 -12.46
N LYS A 72 -2.15 4.57 -12.08
CA LYS A 72 -2.63 5.52 -11.07
C LYS A 72 -3.66 6.51 -11.67
N THR A 73 -4.84 6.01 -12.01
CA THR A 73 -5.94 6.79 -12.61
C THR A 73 -7.07 7.06 -11.62
N ALA A 74 -7.75 8.20 -11.74
CA ALA A 74 -8.82 8.64 -10.84
C ALA A 74 -10.00 7.65 -10.78
N GLY A 75 -10.30 6.96 -11.88
CA GLY A 75 -11.40 5.99 -11.93
C GLY A 75 -11.25 4.86 -10.90
N ASN A 76 -10.03 4.35 -10.70
CA ASN A 76 -9.75 3.30 -9.72
C ASN A 76 -10.04 3.74 -8.28
N TYR A 77 -9.77 5.02 -7.97
CA TYR A 77 -10.03 5.59 -6.65
C TYR A 77 -11.52 5.87 -6.44
N ALA A 78 -12.20 6.42 -7.46
CA ALA A 78 -13.63 6.68 -7.36
C ALA A 78 -14.43 5.39 -7.12
N ALA A 79 -14.08 4.31 -7.82
CA ALA A 79 -14.73 3.01 -7.68
C ALA A 79 -14.51 2.35 -6.30
N SER A 80 -13.45 2.72 -5.56
CA SER A 80 -13.14 2.10 -4.26
C SER A 80 -13.88 2.74 -3.08
N MET A 81 -14.43 3.95 -3.24
CA MET A 81 -14.93 4.77 -2.12
C MET A 81 -16.05 4.11 -1.32
N LEU A 82 -17.00 3.46 -2.00
CA LEU A 82 -18.13 2.80 -1.34
C LEU A 82 -17.67 1.66 -0.41
N ALA A 83 -16.76 0.81 -0.89
CA ALA A 83 -16.25 -0.30 -0.09
C ALA A 83 -15.40 0.22 1.09
N SER A 84 -14.63 1.29 0.90
CA SER A 84 -13.90 1.95 1.99
C SER A 84 -14.83 2.49 3.07
N GLU A 85 -15.95 3.10 2.69
CA GLU A 85 -16.95 3.61 3.64
C GLU A 85 -17.61 2.47 4.43
N GLN A 86 -17.99 1.38 3.76
CA GLN A 86 -18.57 0.21 4.42
C GLN A 86 -17.58 -0.47 5.38
N ALA A 87 -16.30 -0.55 5.02
CA ALA A 87 -15.26 -1.05 5.93
C ALA A 87 -15.13 -0.16 7.18
N ARG A 88 -15.23 1.17 7.01
CA ARG A 88 -15.18 2.14 8.10
C ARG A 88 -16.37 2.00 9.05
N GLU A 89 -17.58 1.78 8.52
CA GLU A 89 -18.77 1.49 9.32
C GLU A 89 -18.62 0.21 10.17
N ARG A 90 -17.80 -0.74 9.72
CA ARG A 90 -17.42 -1.96 10.45
C ARG A 90 -16.20 -1.80 11.36
N GLY A 91 -15.74 -0.55 11.58
CA GLY A 91 -14.60 -0.25 12.44
C GLY A 91 -13.23 -0.61 11.86
N CYS A 92 -13.13 -0.85 10.55
CA CYS A 92 -11.87 -1.11 9.86
C CYS A 92 -11.32 0.17 9.23
N THR A 93 -9.99 0.29 9.18
CA THR A 93 -9.31 1.47 8.64
C THR A 93 -9.28 1.46 7.10
N GLN A 94 -9.15 0.28 6.50
CA GLN A 94 -9.02 0.08 5.06
C GLN A 94 -9.62 -1.27 4.64
N VAL A 95 -9.67 -1.48 3.32
CA VAL A 95 -10.17 -2.68 2.66
C VAL A 95 -9.01 -3.51 2.14
N LEU A 96 -8.97 -4.83 2.37
CA LEU A 96 -8.14 -5.77 1.63
C LEU A 96 -8.90 -6.23 0.38
N TRP A 97 -8.34 -5.96 -0.78
CA TRP A 97 -8.90 -6.33 -2.08
C TRP A 97 -8.50 -7.75 -2.46
N LEU A 98 -9.48 -8.51 -2.93
CA LEU A 98 -9.27 -9.81 -3.57
C LEU A 98 -9.39 -9.68 -5.09
N ASP A 99 -8.75 -10.59 -5.80
CA ASP A 99 -8.77 -10.66 -7.25
C ASP A 99 -10.19 -10.72 -7.80
N ALA A 100 -10.43 -10.09 -8.95
CA ALA A 100 -11.77 -9.97 -9.49
C ALA A 100 -12.39 -11.29 -9.99
N CYS A 101 -11.57 -12.28 -10.34
CA CYS A 101 -12.01 -13.48 -11.05
C CYS A 101 -12.46 -14.57 -10.08
N GLU A 102 -11.58 -14.93 -9.14
CA GLU A 102 -11.77 -16.03 -8.20
C GLU A 102 -12.21 -15.53 -6.82
N ARG A 103 -12.08 -14.23 -6.54
CA ARG A 103 -12.36 -13.63 -5.21
C ARG A 103 -11.60 -14.37 -4.10
N LYS A 104 -10.37 -14.78 -4.40
CA LYS A 104 -9.57 -15.66 -3.55
C LYS A 104 -8.18 -15.10 -3.30
N TYR A 105 -7.55 -14.53 -4.31
CA TYR A 105 -6.17 -14.09 -4.21
C TYR A 105 -6.11 -12.64 -3.74
N VAL A 106 -5.27 -12.37 -2.74
CA VAL A 106 -5.04 -11.03 -2.21
C VAL A 106 -4.32 -10.17 -3.26
N GLU A 107 -4.74 -8.91 -3.38
CA GLU A 107 -4.11 -7.93 -4.29
C GLU A 107 -3.47 -6.76 -3.53
N GLU A 108 -4.30 -5.88 -2.95
CA GLU A 108 -3.87 -4.62 -2.34
C GLU A 108 -4.70 -4.30 -1.10
N VAL A 109 -4.23 -3.37 -0.27
CA VAL A 109 -5.00 -2.84 0.86
C VAL A 109 -5.27 -1.35 0.67
N GLY A 110 -6.54 -0.99 0.50
CA GLY A 110 -6.95 0.37 0.17
C GLY A 110 -6.32 0.81 -1.15
N THR A 111 -5.28 1.64 -1.05
CA THR A 111 -4.50 2.17 -2.19
C THR A 111 -3.00 1.86 -2.07
N SER A 112 -2.65 0.83 -1.29
CA SER A 112 -1.30 0.45 -0.92
C SER A 112 -1.07 -1.03 -1.26
N ASN A 113 0.16 -1.40 -1.59
CA ASN A 113 0.52 -2.81 -1.73
C ASN A 113 0.57 -3.47 -0.35
N ILE A 114 0.44 -4.80 -0.30
CA ILE A 114 0.41 -5.58 0.94
C ILE A 114 1.53 -6.62 0.97
N PHE A 115 2.06 -6.87 2.16
CA PHE A 115 3.04 -7.90 2.44
C PHE A 115 2.59 -8.78 3.62
N PHE A 116 3.02 -10.03 3.58
CA PHE A 116 2.83 -11.01 4.64
C PHE A 116 4.17 -11.67 4.95
N SER A 117 4.57 -11.69 6.21
CA SER A 117 5.67 -12.53 6.69
C SER A 117 5.05 -13.85 7.14
N ILE A 118 5.24 -14.93 6.38
CA ILE A 118 4.73 -16.27 6.69
C ILE A 118 5.89 -17.26 6.64
N ASN A 119 6.07 -18.05 7.69
CA ASN A 119 7.18 -19.02 7.80
C ASN A 119 8.55 -18.38 7.49
N ASP A 120 8.79 -17.17 8.01
CA ASP A 120 10.02 -16.39 7.84
C ASP A 120 10.32 -15.95 6.39
N LYS A 121 9.33 -16.08 5.49
CA LYS A 121 9.38 -15.55 4.13
C LYS A 121 8.51 -14.31 3.99
N LEU A 122 9.03 -13.31 3.30
CA LEU A 122 8.30 -12.09 2.98
C LEU A 122 7.58 -12.25 1.63
N ILE A 123 6.26 -12.35 1.67
CA ILE A 123 5.44 -12.67 0.50
C ILE A 123 4.62 -11.43 0.11
N THR A 124 4.53 -11.14 -1.18
CA THR A 124 3.66 -10.11 -1.73
C THR A 124 3.05 -10.57 -3.05
N PRO A 125 1.80 -10.18 -3.38
CA PRO A 125 1.21 -10.48 -4.69
C PRO A 125 2.06 -9.96 -5.86
N PRO A 126 2.17 -10.71 -6.98
CA PRO A 126 2.96 -10.32 -8.14
C PRO A 126 2.25 -9.23 -8.95
N LEU A 127 3.01 -8.46 -9.72
CA LEU A 127 2.45 -7.44 -10.63
C LEU A 127 1.74 -8.11 -11.81
N SER A 128 0.48 -8.47 -11.61
CA SER A 128 -0.31 -9.32 -12.52
C SER A 128 -1.20 -8.54 -13.50
N GLY A 129 -1.05 -7.21 -13.57
CA GLY A 129 -1.82 -6.28 -14.41
C GLY A 129 -3.05 -5.66 -13.72
N SER A 130 -3.44 -6.17 -12.55
CA SER A 130 -4.48 -5.61 -11.69
C SER A 130 -3.94 -5.01 -10.39
N ILE A 131 -2.63 -4.91 -10.23
CA ILE A 131 -1.95 -4.37 -9.03
C ILE A 131 -1.04 -3.23 -9.44
N LEU A 132 -1.08 -2.12 -8.71
CA LEU A 132 -0.21 -0.98 -8.97
C LEU A 132 1.24 -1.31 -8.56
N GLY A 133 2.19 -1.10 -9.47
CA GLY A 133 3.62 -1.24 -9.20
C GLY A 133 4.15 -0.15 -8.27
N GLY A 134 3.84 -0.23 -6.98
CA GLY A 134 4.22 0.79 -6.00
C GLY A 134 5.73 0.93 -5.84
N ILE A 135 6.21 2.18 -5.81
CA ILE A 135 7.64 2.46 -5.59
C ILE A 135 8.08 1.98 -4.20
N THR A 136 7.27 2.22 -3.16
CA THR A 136 7.60 1.75 -1.80
C THR A 136 7.63 0.23 -1.71
N ARG A 137 6.74 -0.48 -2.43
CA ARG A 137 6.79 -1.95 -2.56
C ARG A 137 8.13 -2.40 -3.15
N ASN A 138 8.56 -1.78 -4.25
CA ASN A 138 9.85 -2.10 -4.87
C ASN A 138 11.01 -1.84 -3.90
N SER A 139 11.03 -0.69 -3.21
CA SER A 139 12.07 -0.38 -2.21
C SER A 139 12.10 -1.39 -1.06
N VAL A 140 10.94 -1.85 -0.57
CA VAL A 140 10.84 -2.87 0.47
C VAL A 140 11.43 -4.20 0.01
N ILE A 141 11.08 -4.65 -1.20
CA ILE A 141 11.63 -5.89 -1.78
C ILE A 141 13.15 -5.79 -1.87
N THR A 142 13.68 -4.68 -2.40
CA THR A 142 15.12 -4.47 -2.54
C THR A 142 15.83 -4.46 -1.19
N LEU A 143 15.29 -3.77 -0.18
CA LEU A 143 15.88 -3.76 1.16
C LEU A 143 15.84 -5.14 1.81
N ALA A 144 14.70 -5.83 1.75
CA ALA A 144 14.56 -7.18 2.32
C ALA A 144 15.58 -8.15 1.71
N GLN A 145 15.73 -8.15 0.38
CA GLN A 145 16.75 -8.96 -0.32
C GLN A 145 18.17 -8.59 0.09
N SER A 146 18.47 -7.31 0.29
CA SER A 146 19.79 -6.85 0.76
C SER A 146 20.12 -7.27 2.20
N TRP A 147 19.10 -7.71 2.95
CA TRP A 147 19.21 -8.23 4.31
C TRP A 147 19.11 -9.75 4.37
N ASP A 148 19.25 -10.42 3.22
CA ASP A 148 19.12 -11.88 3.07
C ASP A 148 17.76 -12.43 3.54
N ILE A 149 16.71 -11.60 3.51
CA ILE A 149 15.33 -12.05 3.74
C ILE A 149 14.81 -12.64 2.43
N GLU A 150 14.28 -13.87 2.50
CA GLU A 150 13.66 -14.51 1.34
C GLU A 150 12.36 -13.79 0.96
N VAL A 151 12.31 -13.28 -0.27
CA VAL A 151 11.14 -12.56 -0.81
C VAL A 151 10.48 -13.37 -1.92
N GLU A 152 9.18 -13.62 -1.79
CA GLU A 152 8.37 -14.32 -2.79
C GLU A 152 7.32 -13.38 -3.40
N GLU A 153 7.44 -13.11 -4.70
CA GLU A 153 6.38 -12.43 -5.46
C GLU A 153 5.46 -13.48 -6.10
N ARG A 154 4.42 -13.91 -5.36
CA ARG A 154 3.49 -14.97 -5.80
C ARG A 154 2.05 -14.70 -5.37
N PRO A 155 1.06 -15.29 -6.07
CA PRO A 155 -0.33 -15.23 -5.62
C PRO A 155 -0.46 -15.76 -4.19
N VAL A 156 -1.22 -15.05 -3.36
CA VAL A 156 -1.48 -15.41 -1.97
C VAL A 156 -2.98 -15.58 -1.81
N ALA A 157 -3.44 -16.79 -1.51
CA ALA A 157 -4.87 -17.01 -1.26
C ALA A 157 -5.25 -16.43 0.10
N ILE A 158 -6.43 -15.83 0.23
CA ILE A 158 -6.89 -15.32 1.52
C ILE A 158 -6.96 -16.46 2.55
N ASP A 159 -7.40 -17.65 2.15
CA ASP A 159 -7.45 -18.83 3.03
C ASP A 159 -6.06 -19.21 3.58
N GLU A 160 -4.99 -19.03 2.79
CA GLU A 160 -3.61 -19.25 3.24
C GLU A 160 -3.23 -18.26 4.35
N VAL A 161 -3.59 -16.99 4.20
CA VAL A 161 -3.33 -15.95 5.21
C VAL A 161 -4.11 -16.22 6.49
N ILE A 162 -5.37 -16.64 6.36
CA ILE A 162 -6.25 -16.95 7.48
C ILE A 162 -5.74 -18.18 8.25
N GLU A 163 -5.39 -19.26 7.54
CA GLU A 163 -4.80 -20.46 8.14
C GLU A 163 -3.48 -20.11 8.85
N ALA A 164 -2.63 -19.30 8.22
CA ALA A 164 -1.36 -18.87 8.79
C ALA A 164 -1.54 -18.00 10.06
N SER A 165 -2.57 -17.15 10.10
CA SER A 165 -2.94 -16.41 11.31
C SER A 165 -3.37 -17.36 12.43
N GLN A 166 -4.19 -18.37 12.14
CA GLN A 166 -4.72 -19.30 13.13
C GLN A 166 -3.66 -20.26 13.70
N ASN A 167 -2.75 -20.74 12.85
CA ASN A 167 -1.70 -21.69 13.25
C ASN A 167 -0.42 -21.00 13.74
N GLY A 168 -0.37 -19.67 13.74
CA GLY A 168 0.75 -18.86 14.22
C GLY A 168 1.93 -18.76 13.26
N SER A 169 1.82 -19.23 12.02
CA SER A 169 2.87 -19.11 11.00
C SER A 169 2.91 -17.74 10.32
N LEU A 170 1.87 -16.90 10.47
CA LEU A 170 1.86 -15.50 10.02
C LEU A 170 2.48 -14.61 11.10
N GLN A 171 3.77 -14.27 10.96
CA GLN A 171 4.52 -13.48 11.95
C GLN A 171 4.13 -11.99 11.94
N GLU A 172 3.89 -11.40 10.78
CA GLU A 172 3.48 -9.99 10.65
C GLU A 172 2.91 -9.70 9.26
N SER A 173 2.16 -8.61 9.14
CA SER A 173 1.66 -8.09 7.85
C SER A 173 1.68 -6.57 7.87
N PHE A 174 1.92 -5.97 6.71
CA PHE A 174 1.98 -4.52 6.57
C PHE A 174 1.68 -4.06 5.14
N ALA A 175 1.07 -2.89 5.03
CA ALA A 175 0.89 -2.17 3.78
C ALA A 175 2.10 -1.29 3.46
N THR A 176 2.32 -1.00 2.18
CA THR A 176 3.36 -0.07 1.73
C THR A 176 2.80 0.99 0.79
N GLY A 177 3.17 2.25 1.00
CA GLY A 177 2.77 3.35 0.12
C GLY A 177 3.37 4.68 0.54
N THR A 178 3.45 5.64 -0.38
CA THR A 178 4.16 6.92 -0.16
C THR A 178 3.67 7.70 1.05
N ALA A 179 2.37 7.64 1.38
CA ALA A 179 1.79 8.45 2.44
C ALA A 179 2.25 8.03 3.84
N ALA A 180 2.26 6.72 4.10
CA ALA A 180 2.58 6.17 5.43
C ALA A 180 3.94 5.45 5.46
N VAL A 181 4.59 5.28 4.31
CA VAL A 181 5.77 4.43 4.08
C VAL A 181 5.43 2.96 4.33
N ILE A 182 5.27 2.58 5.60
CA ILE A 182 4.82 1.26 6.07
C ILE A 182 3.57 1.45 6.95
N SER A 183 2.57 0.60 6.81
CA SER A 183 1.40 0.57 7.70
C SER A 183 1.19 -0.83 8.26
N PRO A 184 1.51 -1.08 9.54
CA PRO A 184 1.31 -2.39 10.14
C PRO A 184 -0.18 -2.79 10.13
N VAL A 185 -0.43 -4.07 9.90
CA VAL A 185 -1.75 -4.69 9.96
C VAL A 185 -1.79 -5.60 11.18
N GLY A 186 -2.67 -5.29 12.12
CA GLY A 186 -2.80 -6.05 13.37
C GLY A 186 -3.97 -7.03 13.35
N GLU A 187 -4.89 -6.87 12.42
CA GLU A 187 -6.13 -7.66 12.39
C GLU A 187 -6.75 -7.65 10.99
N LEU A 188 -7.19 -8.82 10.53
CA LEU A 188 -8.04 -8.98 9.35
C LEU A 188 -9.47 -9.33 9.79
N LEU A 189 -10.46 -8.57 9.31
CA LEU A 189 -11.87 -8.90 9.43
C LEU A 189 -12.33 -9.59 8.14
N TYR A 190 -12.61 -10.91 8.20
CA TYR A 190 -13.09 -11.69 7.07
C TYR A 190 -14.43 -12.34 7.39
N GLY A 191 -15.46 -12.06 6.58
CA GLY A 191 -16.84 -12.24 7.03
C GLY A 191 -17.04 -11.47 8.32
N ASP A 192 -17.64 -12.09 9.33
CA ASP A 192 -17.82 -11.50 10.68
C ASP A 192 -16.77 -11.99 11.69
N ILE A 193 -15.69 -12.63 11.21
CA ILE A 193 -14.64 -13.20 12.05
C ILE A 193 -13.39 -12.33 11.99
N SER A 194 -12.85 -12.04 13.17
CA SER A 194 -11.62 -11.30 13.36
C SER A 194 -10.43 -12.24 13.52
N TYR A 195 -9.41 -12.01 12.70
CA TYR A 195 -8.16 -12.78 12.69
C TYR A 195 -7.00 -11.87 13.10
N PRO A 196 -6.53 -11.98 14.36
CA PRO A 196 -5.40 -11.18 14.82
C PRO A 196 -4.11 -11.59 14.12
N ILE A 197 -3.25 -10.61 13.86
CA ILE A 197 -1.90 -10.79 13.35
C ILE A 197 -0.94 -10.32 14.43
N ASN A 198 0.01 -11.16 14.82
CA ASN A 198 1.03 -10.83 15.82
C ASN A 198 0.44 -10.24 17.12
N ASP A 199 -0.65 -10.84 17.62
CA ASP A 199 -1.40 -10.34 18.79
C ASP A 199 -1.86 -8.87 18.68
N GLY A 200 -2.11 -8.39 17.46
CA GLY A 200 -2.48 -6.99 17.20
C GLY A 200 -1.33 -6.00 17.39
N LYS A 201 -0.08 -6.47 17.40
CA LYS A 201 1.13 -5.64 17.60
C LYS A 201 1.92 -5.47 16.32
N THR A 202 2.64 -4.36 16.24
CA THR A 202 3.57 -4.11 15.15
C THR A 202 4.74 -5.10 15.22
N GLY A 203 5.03 -5.74 14.09
CA GLY A 203 6.14 -6.67 13.97
C GLY A 203 7.51 -5.99 13.80
N PRO A 204 8.61 -6.67 14.15
CA PRO A 204 9.96 -6.11 14.09
C PRO A 204 10.44 -5.78 12.67
N LEU A 205 10.03 -6.54 11.65
CA LEU A 205 10.44 -6.27 10.26
C LEU A 205 9.75 -5.01 9.73
N SER A 206 8.47 -4.83 10.04
CA SER A 206 7.71 -3.61 9.75
C SER A 206 8.37 -2.36 10.34
N ILE A 207 8.83 -2.43 11.60
CA ILE A 207 9.57 -1.34 12.27
C ILE A 207 10.90 -1.07 11.54
N ARG A 208 11.69 -2.11 11.32
CA ARG A 208 13.01 -2.00 10.66
C ARG A 208 12.89 -1.37 9.27
N LEU A 209 11.91 -1.80 8.46
CA LEU A 209 11.66 -1.25 7.14
C LEU A 209 11.27 0.23 7.20
N TYR A 210 10.38 0.59 8.12
CA TYR A 210 9.94 1.97 8.30
C TYR A 210 11.10 2.88 8.71
N GLU A 211 11.91 2.46 9.69
CA GLU A 211 13.07 3.20 10.18
C GLU A 211 14.14 3.36 9.10
N GLU A 212 14.48 2.29 8.38
CA GLU A 212 15.49 2.36 7.32
C GLU A 212 15.04 3.29 6.19
N LEU A 213 13.80 3.12 5.69
CA LEU A 213 13.28 3.95 4.61
C LEU A 213 13.20 5.42 5.01
N GLN A 214 12.75 5.73 6.23
CA GLN A 214 12.76 7.11 6.70
C GLN A 214 14.19 7.64 6.86
N ALA A 215 15.11 6.88 7.43
CA ALA A 215 16.48 7.33 7.62
C ALA A 215 17.18 7.59 6.27
N ILE A 216 16.90 6.77 5.25
CA ILE A 216 17.31 7.05 3.87
C ILE A 216 16.61 8.32 3.38
N GLN A 217 15.28 8.44 3.43
CA GLN A 217 14.56 9.61 2.92
C GLN A 217 15.03 10.95 3.53
N TYR A 218 15.35 10.96 4.84
CA TYR A 218 15.75 12.17 5.58
C TYR A 218 17.23 12.55 5.47
N GLY A 219 18.09 11.73 4.84
CA GLY A 219 19.52 12.04 4.82
C GLY A 219 20.34 11.40 5.95
N HIS A 220 19.72 10.67 6.88
CA HIS A 220 20.37 10.13 8.07
C HIS A 220 21.17 8.85 7.82
N ARG A 221 20.87 8.14 6.73
CA ARG A 221 21.64 7.00 6.23
C ARG A 221 22.20 7.27 4.85
N GLU A 222 23.23 6.50 4.50
CA GLU A 222 23.69 6.41 3.12
C GLU A 222 22.55 5.88 2.23
N ASP A 223 22.60 6.27 0.97
CA ASP A 223 21.64 5.86 -0.04
C ASP A 223 22.39 5.07 -1.12
N PRO A 224 22.75 3.80 -0.83
CA PRO A 224 23.57 2.99 -1.74
C PRO A 224 22.85 2.72 -3.07
N LEU A 225 21.53 2.90 -3.11
CA LEU A 225 20.69 2.65 -4.28
C LEU A 225 20.37 3.94 -5.05
N SER A 226 20.93 5.07 -4.64
CA SER A 226 20.77 6.38 -5.30
C SER A 226 19.30 6.79 -5.51
N TRP A 227 18.44 6.52 -4.53
CA TRP A 227 17.01 6.88 -4.55
C TRP A 227 16.74 8.37 -4.28
N ARG A 228 17.64 9.06 -3.58
CA ARG A 228 17.52 10.48 -3.25
C ARG A 228 18.09 11.34 -4.37
N VAL A 229 17.34 12.38 -4.71
CA VAL A 229 17.79 13.44 -5.61
C VAL A 229 17.81 14.75 -4.83
N LYS A 230 18.93 15.47 -4.88
CA LYS A 230 19.04 16.80 -4.28
C LYS A 230 18.17 17.79 -5.06
N VAL A 231 17.36 18.56 -4.35
CA VAL A 231 16.51 19.62 -4.91
C VAL A 231 16.80 20.91 -4.15
N GLY A 232 17.34 21.92 -4.85
CA GLY A 232 17.69 23.23 -4.27
C GLY A 232 18.80 23.16 -3.22
#